data_AF-A0A958SWW2-F1
#
_entry.id   AF-A0A958SWW2-F1
#
_cell.length_a   1.000
_cell.length_b   1.000
_cell.length_c   1.000
_cell.angle_alpha   90.00
_cell.angle_beta   90.00
_cell.angle_gamma   90.00
#
_symmetry.space_group_name_H-M   'P 1'
#
loop_
_entity.id
_entity.type
_entity.pdbx_description
1 polymer ?
#
loop_
_entity_poly.entity_id
_entity_poly.type
_entity_poly.pdbx_seq_one_letter_code
_entity_poly.pdbx_strand_id
1 'polypeptide(L)'
;MKKTKKGVTISIWRYSHLALAVSSFVFIILASLTGIILAFQPISEQIKPYKTVHLNTVTVAETLGAFHDKYPEILEITVDENDFVRASVITNDDENLEGYFNPKTAEYLGETLKPSPFFQWVTNFHRSLFLKGVGRFFVGLCSFLLFLIALTGTVLVVKRQRGIKRFFSRVVNESFNQYWHVVIGRLSLIPIIIITATGVYLSLEKFNLLPEKRSSHHINFDELSEEPRQEPSTFTIFFFFSLSEVKSLEFSFSEDIEDYFTLKLKSK
;
A
#
# COMPACT_ATOMS: atom_id res chain seq x y z
N MET A 1 -57.26 -3.26 -31.22
CA MET A 1 -56.10 -4.15 -31.44
C MET A 1 -54.83 -3.44 -30.93
N LYS A 2 -54.36 -3.73 -29.70
CA LYS A 2 -53.19 -3.07 -29.10
C LYS A 2 -52.42 -4.07 -28.22
N LYS A 3 -51.63 -4.92 -28.86
CA LYS A 3 -50.54 -5.68 -28.24
C LYS A 3 -49.27 -5.30 -29.01
N THR A 4 -48.20 -4.89 -28.30
CA THR A 4 -46.76 -4.93 -28.71
C THR A 4 -45.89 -3.74 -28.22
N LYS A 5 -45.98 -3.29 -26.96
CA LYS A 5 -44.91 -2.45 -26.36
C LYS A 5 -44.27 -2.96 -25.07
N LYS A 6 -44.87 -3.95 -24.38
CA LYS A 6 -44.30 -4.52 -23.14
C LYS A 6 -43.13 -5.50 -23.36
N GLY A 7 -42.94 -6.06 -24.57
CA GLY A 7 -41.89 -7.05 -24.84
C GLY A 7 -40.51 -6.46 -25.15
N VAL A 8 -40.45 -5.26 -25.75
CA VAL A 8 -39.20 -4.66 -26.23
C VAL A 8 -38.37 -4.07 -25.08
N THR A 9 -39.02 -3.47 -24.08
CA THR A 9 -38.33 -2.88 -22.91
C THR A 9 -37.72 -3.91 -21.97
N ILE A 10 -38.40 -5.03 -21.75
CA ILE A 10 -37.89 -6.17 -20.96
C ILE A 10 -36.68 -6.81 -21.68
N SER A 11 -36.73 -6.89 -23.01
CA SER A 11 -35.65 -7.41 -23.84
C SER A 11 -34.40 -6.55 -23.73
N ILE A 12 -34.50 -5.24 -23.97
CA ILE A 12 -33.36 -4.30 -23.91
C ILE A 12 -32.73 -4.31 -22.51
N TRP A 13 -33.52 -4.23 -21.45
CA TRP A 13 -33.01 -4.25 -20.08
C TRP A 13 -32.24 -5.55 -19.77
N ARG A 14 -32.76 -6.71 -20.22
CA ARG A 14 -32.10 -8.00 -20.03
C ARG A 14 -30.78 -8.08 -20.80
N TYR A 15 -30.74 -7.62 -22.05
CA TYR A 15 -29.50 -7.59 -22.84
C TYR A 15 -28.46 -6.61 -22.28
N SER A 16 -28.88 -5.42 -21.86
CA SER A 16 -27.99 -4.44 -21.22
C SER A 16 -27.44 -4.97 -19.90
N HIS A 17 -28.29 -5.57 -19.05
CA HIS A 17 -27.83 -6.19 -17.80
C HIS A 17 -26.87 -7.36 -18.07
N LEU A 18 -27.17 -8.21 -19.04
CA LEU A 18 -26.27 -9.31 -19.44
C LEU A 18 -24.93 -8.77 -19.94
N ALA A 19 -24.93 -7.76 -20.81
CA ALA A 19 -23.72 -7.16 -21.34
C ALA A 19 -22.86 -6.53 -20.23
N LEU A 20 -23.48 -5.79 -19.31
CA LEU A 20 -22.80 -5.22 -18.14
C LEU A 20 -22.24 -6.30 -17.21
N ALA A 21 -23.01 -7.37 -16.96
CA ALA A 21 -22.57 -8.46 -16.11
C ALA A 21 -21.37 -9.21 -16.72
N VAL A 22 -21.40 -9.50 -18.02
CA VAL A 22 -20.29 -10.14 -18.72
C VAL A 22 -19.06 -9.24 -18.74
N SER A 23 -19.21 -7.96 -19.07
CA SER A 23 -18.10 -7.00 -19.06
C SER A 23 -17.47 -6.86 -17.67
N SER A 24 -18.29 -6.74 -16.62
CA SER A 24 -17.83 -6.65 -15.24
C SER A 24 -17.14 -7.93 -14.78
N PHE A 25 -17.66 -9.09 -15.17
CA PHE A 25 -17.06 -10.39 -14.86
C PHE A 25 -15.66 -10.54 -15.45
N VAL A 26 -15.48 -10.17 -16.72
CA VAL A 26 -14.16 -10.17 -17.37
C VAL A 26 -13.19 -9.27 -16.61
N PHE A 27 -13.61 -8.06 -16.26
CA PHE A 27 -12.80 -7.13 -15.50
C PHE A 27 -12.39 -7.69 -14.12
N ILE A 28 -13.35 -8.26 -13.38
CA ILE A 28 -13.09 -8.84 -12.05
C ILE A 28 -12.13 -10.03 -12.14
N ILE A 29 -12.27 -10.90 -13.16
CA ILE A 29 -11.33 -12.00 -13.37
C ILE A 29 -9.92 -11.48 -13.61
N LEU A 30 -9.77 -10.51 -14.51
CA LEU A 30 -8.47 -9.94 -14.85
C LEU A 30 -7.82 -9.25 -13.64
N ALA A 31 -8.61 -8.47 -12.88
CA ALA A 31 -8.16 -7.85 -11.64
C ALA A 31 -7.77 -8.90 -10.58
N SER A 32 -8.53 -9.99 -10.45
CA SER A 32 -8.24 -11.06 -9.49
C SER A 32 -6.98 -11.83 -9.85
N LEU A 33 -6.81 -12.21 -11.13
CA LEU A 33 -5.62 -12.90 -11.62
C LEU A 33 -4.36 -12.07 -11.42
N THR A 34 -4.42 -10.78 -11.79
CA THR A 34 -3.29 -9.87 -11.59
C THR A 34 -3.03 -9.58 -10.11
N GLY A 35 -4.07 -9.50 -9.28
CA GLY A 35 -3.92 -9.38 -7.82
C GLY A 35 -3.21 -10.58 -7.19
N ILE A 36 -3.54 -11.80 -7.62
CA ILE A 36 -2.85 -13.03 -7.18
C ILE A 36 -1.37 -12.97 -7.55
N ILE A 37 -1.05 -12.56 -8.78
CA ILE A 37 0.35 -12.44 -9.22
C ILE A 37 1.09 -11.41 -8.36
N LEU A 38 0.50 -10.23 -8.12
CA LEU A 38 1.13 -9.18 -7.32
C LEU A 38 1.32 -9.55 -5.85
N ALA A 39 0.49 -10.46 -5.30
CA ALA A 39 0.65 -10.96 -3.95
C ALA A 39 1.98 -11.73 -3.73
N PHE A 40 2.59 -12.27 -4.80
CA PHE A 40 3.89 -12.95 -4.72
C PHE A 40 5.08 -12.00 -4.67
N GLN A 41 4.92 -10.75 -5.12
CA GLN A 41 6.01 -9.78 -5.12
C GLN A 41 6.58 -9.52 -3.70
N PRO A 42 5.78 -9.11 -2.70
CA PRO A 42 6.31 -8.85 -1.36
C PRO A 42 6.89 -10.12 -0.71
N ILE A 43 6.32 -11.29 -1.00
CA ILE A 43 6.85 -12.58 -0.51
C ILE A 43 8.26 -12.80 -1.06
N SER A 44 8.48 -12.53 -2.36
CA SER A 44 9.78 -12.67 -2.99
C SER A 44 10.80 -11.63 -2.53
N GLU A 45 10.36 -10.45 -2.09
CA GLU A 45 11.22 -9.40 -1.55
C GLU A 45 11.60 -9.69 -0.10
N GLN A 46 10.67 -10.18 0.72
CA GLN A 46 10.89 -10.50 2.13
C GLN A 46 11.91 -11.64 2.36
N ILE A 47 12.02 -12.60 1.43
CA ILE A 47 12.98 -13.71 1.55
C ILE A 47 14.44 -13.32 1.26
N LYS A 48 14.69 -12.06 0.87
CA LYS A 48 16.05 -11.60 0.55
C LYS A 48 16.92 -11.52 1.82
N PRO A 49 18.24 -11.81 1.71
CA PRO A 49 19.13 -11.92 2.86
C PRO A 49 19.62 -10.55 3.39
N TYR A 50 18.79 -9.51 3.31
CA TYR A 50 19.14 -8.16 3.78
C TYR A 50 18.80 -7.92 5.25
N LYS A 51 18.00 -8.81 5.87
CA LYS A 51 17.74 -8.81 7.31
C LYS A 51 18.91 -9.47 8.04
N THR A 52 19.92 -8.68 8.33
CA THR A 52 21.15 -9.14 9.00
C THR A 52 21.06 -9.13 10.52
N VAL A 53 20.23 -8.24 11.09
CA VAL A 53 20.13 -8.03 12.54
C VAL A 53 18.68 -7.77 12.95
N HIS A 54 18.32 -8.14 14.18
CA HIS A 54 17.05 -7.74 14.79
C HIS A 54 17.10 -6.26 15.20
N LEU A 55 16.35 -5.42 14.48
CA LEU A 55 16.34 -3.96 14.65
C LEU A 55 15.91 -3.48 16.05
N ASN A 56 15.20 -4.30 16.82
CA ASN A 56 14.83 -3.98 18.21
C ASN A 56 16.04 -3.94 19.16
N THR A 57 17.16 -4.51 18.75
CA THR A 57 18.40 -4.57 19.55
C THR A 57 19.45 -3.57 19.09
N VAL A 58 19.10 -2.72 18.13
CA VAL A 58 19.99 -1.71 17.55
C VAL A 58 19.37 -0.34 17.75
N THR A 59 20.11 0.56 18.37
CA THR A 59 19.69 1.97 18.53
C THR A 59 20.07 2.77 17.29
N VAL A 60 19.38 3.90 17.07
CA VAL A 60 19.73 4.82 15.98
C VAL A 60 21.17 5.31 16.15
N ALA A 61 21.59 5.65 17.37
CA ALA A 61 22.94 6.11 17.67
C ALA A 61 24.02 5.07 17.28
N GLU A 62 23.81 3.78 17.55
CA GLU A 62 24.74 2.72 17.14
C GLU A 62 24.89 2.63 15.62
N THR A 63 23.78 2.71 14.89
CA THR A 63 23.80 2.72 13.42
C THR A 63 24.50 3.96 12.89
N LEU A 64 24.20 5.13 13.43
CA LEU A 64 24.87 6.38 13.04
C LEU A 64 26.38 6.32 13.29
N GLY A 65 26.82 5.81 14.44
CA GLY A 65 28.24 5.63 14.73
C GLY A 65 28.94 4.75 13.69
N ALA A 66 28.37 3.58 13.37
CA ALA A 66 28.93 2.68 12.38
C ALA A 66 28.99 3.30 10.97
N PHE A 67 28.00 4.12 10.59
CA PHE A 67 27.98 4.80 9.30
C PHE A 67 28.99 5.95 9.22
N HIS A 68 29.07 6.80 10.26
CA HIS A 68 30.05 7.89 10.32
C HIS A 68 31.50 7.38 10.32
N ASP A 69 31.76 6.22 10.92
CA ASP A 69 33.11 5.62 10.92
C ASP A 69 33.56 5.16 9.52
N LYS A 70 32.62 4.92 8.61
CA LYS A 70 32.90 4.27 7.32
C LYS A 70 32.63 5.14 6.10
N TYR A 71 31.64 6.02 6.17
CA TYR A 71 31.23 6.88 5.08
C TYR A 71 31.39 8.34 5.50
N PRO A 72 31.99 9.19 4.63
CA PRO A 72 32.19 10.60 4.92
C PRO A 72 30.87 11.36 5.10
N GLU A 73 29.84 11.01 4.33
CA GLU A 73 28.55 11.68 4.34
C GLU A 73 27.39 10.70 4.22
N ILE A 74 26.32 10.98 4.97
CA ILE A 74 25.09 10.19 5.01
C ILE A 74 23.95 11.14 4.61
N LEU A 75 23.19 10.77 3.58
CA LEU A 75 22.08 11.60 3.08
C LEU A 75 20.75 11.16 3.68
N GLU A 76 20.50 9.85 3.67
CA GLU A 76 19.24 9.28 4.16
C GLU A 76 19.47 7.87 4.70
N ILE A 77 18.81 7.54 5.81
CA ILE A 77 18.66 6.17 6.31
C ILE A 77 17.18 5.88 6.47
N THR A 78 16.69 4.83 5.80
CA THR A 78 15.28 4.43 5.79
C THR A 78 15.14 2.95 6.12
N VAL A 79 14.15 2.62 6.95
CA VAL A 79 13.83 1.23 7.30
C VAL A 79 12.58 0.83 6.53
N ASP A 80 12.71 -0.18 5.66
CA ASP A 80 11.59 -0.64 4.85
C ASP A 80 10.64 -1.58 5.63
N GLU A 81 9.50 -1.90 5.01
CA GLU A 81 8.47 -2.78 5.60
C GLU A 81 8.95 -4.22 5.86
N ASN A 82 10.11 -4.62 5.29
CA ASN A 82 10.73 -5.93 5.49
C ASN A 82 11.79 -5.91 6.61
N ASP A 83 11.91 -4.80 7.35
CA ASP A 83 12.98 -4.50 8.30
C ASP A 83 14.38 -4.50 7.66
N PHE A 84 14.48 -4.16 6.38
CA PHE A 84 15.78 -3.90 5.75
C PHE A 84 16.15 -2.44 5.91
N VAL A 85 17.43 -2.18 6.18
CA VAL A 85 17.96 -0.83 6.34
C VAL A 85 18.54 -0.40 5.01
N ARG A 86 17.89 0.59 4.39
CA ARG A 86 18.35 1.25 3.18
C ARG A 86 19.04 2.55 3.56
N ALA A 87 20.12 2.89 2.88
CA ALA A 87 20.75 4.19 3.02
C ALA A 87 21.21 4.74 1.68
N SER A 88 21.36 6.05 1.61
CA SER A 88 22.07 6.77 0.56
C SER A 88 23.25 7.48 1.22
N VAL A 89 24.46 7.14 0.79
CA VAL A 89 25.71 7.67 1.37
C VAL A 89 26.64 8.13 0.27
N ILE A 90 27.48 9.13 0.55
CA ILE A 90 28.60 9.48 -0.33
C ILE A 90 29.81 8.66 0.09
N THR A 91 30.48 8.03 -0.86
CA THR A 91 31.71 7.26 -0.61
C THR A 91 32.94 8.17 -0.57
N ASN A 92 34.08 7.64 -0.17
CA ASN A 92 35.36 8.37 -0.19
C ASN A 92 35.81 8.76 -1.62
N ASP A 93 35.20 8.18 -2.65
CA ASP A 93 35.47 8.48 -4.07
C ASP A 93 34.46 9.50 -4.64
N ASP A 94 33.70 10.19 -3.79
CA ASP A 94 32.62 11.14 -4.14
C ASP A 94 31.47 10.53 -4.97
N GLU A 95 31.27 9.21 -4.88
CA GLU A 95 30.17 8.52 -5.54
C GLU A 95 28.98 8.34 -4.59
N ASN A 96 27.76 8.55 -5.09
CA ASN A 96 26.55 8.24 -4.35
C ASN A 96 26.25 6.74 -4.39
N LEU A 97 26.33 6.09 -3.23
CA LEU A 97 26.01 4.68 -3.04
C LEU A 97 24.66 4.54 -2.34
N GLU A 98 23.66 4.05 -3.09
CA GLU A 98 22.32 3.76 -2.58
C GLU A 98 22.06 2.24 -2.56
N GLY A 99 21.63 1.72 -1.41
CA GLY A 99 21.33 0.30 -1.30
C GLY A 99 20.97 -0.14 0.11
N TYR A 100 21.02 -1.45 0.33
CA TYR A 100 20.83 -2.05 1.64
C TYR A 100 22.15 -2.17 2.38
N PHE A 101 22.11 -1.88 3.67
CA PHE A 101 23.28 -1.87 4.54
C PHE A 101 23.03 -2.65 5.83
N ASN A 102 24.11 -3.15 6.43
CA ASN A 102 24.07 -3.71 7.77
C ASN A 102 24.03 -2.57 8.81
N PRO A 103 23.00 -2.49 9.67
CA PRO A 103 22.86 -1.38 10.63
C PRO A 103 23.90 -1.37 11.75
N LYS A 104 24.65 -2.46 11.98
CA LYS A 104 25.69 -2.51 13.02
C LYS A 104 27.10 -2.25 12.48
N THR A 105 27.36 -2.59 11.22
CA THR A 105 28.71 -2.53 10.62
C THR A 105 28.82 -1.54 9.46
N ALA A 106 27.69 -0.94 9.05
CA ALA A 106 27.58 -0.14 7.83
C ALA A 106 28.11 -0.87 6.57
N GLU A 107 28.04 -2.21 6.55
CA GLU A 107 28.44 -2.99 5.38
C GLU A 107 27.39 -2.93 4.29
N TYR A 108 27.80 -2.61 3.06
CA TYR A 108 26.93 -2.63 1.89
C TYR A 108 26.55 -4.06 1.54
N LEU A 109 25.25 -4.36 1.55
CA LEU A 109 24.70 -5.69 1.31
C LEU A 109 24.23 -5.88 -0.13
N GLY A 110 23.93 -4.79 -0.84
CA GLY A 110 23.53 -4.82 -2.24
C GLY A 110 22.58 -3.69 -2.64
N GLU A 111 22.30 -3.61 -3.94
CA GLU A 111 21.46 -2.55 -4.50
C GLU A 111 20.01 -2.61 -4.00
N THR A 112 19.33 -1.47 -4.12
CA THR A 112 17.90 -1.38 -3.85
C THR A 112 17.10 -2.33 -4.75
N LEU A 113 16.15 -3.05 -4.15
CA LEU A 113 15.32 -4.00 -4.88
C LEU A 113 14.44 -3.25 -5.89
N LYS A 114 14.80 -3.35 -7.17
CA LYS A 114 13.95 -2.88 -8.27
C LYS A 114 12.93 -3.96 -8.60
N PRO A 115 11.62 -3.65 -8.63
CA PRO A 115 10.61 -4.63 -9.01
C PRO A 115 10.88 -5.11 -10.44
N SER A 116 10.81 -6.42 -10.66
CA SER A 116 11.01 -7.03 -11.98
C SER A 116 10.12 -6.35 -13.04
N PRO A 117 10.59 -6.21 -14.30
CA PRO A 117 9.78 -5.67 -15.40
C PRO A 117 8.41 -6.35 -15.53
N PHE A 118 8.33 -7.65 -15.21
CA PHE A 118 7.07 -8.39 -15.18
C PHE A 118 6.12 -7.87 -14.10
N PHE A 119 6.58 -7.70 -12.86
CA PHE A 119 5.75 -7.15 -11.78
C PHE A 119 5.32 -5.71 -12.06
N GLN A 120 6.20 -4.89 -12.64
CA GLN A 120 5.84 -3.53 -13.07
C GLN A 120 4.73 -3.55 -14.14
N TRP A 121 4.85 -4.44 -15.13
CA TRP A 121 3.85 -4.60 -16.19
C TRP A 121 2.49 -5.03 -15.61
N VAL A 122 2.48 -6.04 -14.73
CA VAL A 122 1.25 -6.53 -14.07
C VAL A 122 0.66 -5.43 -13.18
N THR A 123 1.48 -4.67 -12.46
CA THR A 123 1.04 -3.54 -11.62
C THR A 123 0.34 -2.47 -12.44
N ASN A 124 0.93 -2.09 -13.58
CA ASN A 124 0.36 -1.08 -14.47
C ASN A 124 -0.99 -1.53 -15.04
N PHE A 125 -1.13 -2.81 -15.39
CA PHE A 125 -2.40 -3.38 -15.81
C PHE A 125 -3.43 -3.42 -14.67
N HIS A 126 -3.07 -3.95 -13.49
CA HIS A 126 -3.97 -4.09 -12.35
C HIS A 126 -4.50 -2.74 -11.85
N ARG A 127 -3.61 -1.75 -11.71
CA ARG A 127 -3.96 -0.44 -11.15
C ARG A 127 -4.56 0.53 -12.16
N SER A 128 -4.26 0.36 -13.45
CA SER A 128 -4.63 1.37 -14.44
C SER A 128 -4.98 0.84 -15.83
N LEU A 129 -5.04 -0.47 -16.06
CA LEU A 129 -5.32 -1.06 -17.37
C LEU A 129 -4.42 -0.50 -18.51
N PHE A 130 -3.21 -0.02 -18.19
CA PHE A 130 -2.33 0.76 -19.08
C PHE A 130 -2.86 2.14 -19.53
N LEU A 131 -4.00 2.59 -19.02
CA LEU A 131 -4.66 3.87 -19.34
C LEU A 131 -4.30 5.00 -18.35
N LYS A 132 -3.26 4.82 -17.52
CA LYS A 132 -2.78 5.81 -16.54
C LYS A 132 -3.95 6.34 -15.66
N GLY A 133 -4.14 7.66 -15.60
CA GLY A 133 -5.17 8.28 -14.74
C GLY A 133 -6.59 7.82 -15.04
N VAL A 134 -6.95 7.67 -16.32
CA VAL A 134 -8.29 7.22 -16.74
C VAL A 134 -8.55 5.80 -16.25
N GLY A 135 -7.56 4.92 -16.38
CA GLY A 135 -7.71 3.56 -15.88
C GLY A 135 -7.81 3.48 -14.36
N ARG A 136 -7.06 4.29 -13.62
CA ARG A 136 -7.20 4.37 -12.15
C ARG A 136 -8.62 4.78 -11.74
N PHE A 137 -9.23 5.70 -12.48
CA PHE A 137 -10.62 6.09 -12.26
C PHE A 137 -11.57 4.91 -12.49
N PHE A 138 -11.44 4.19 -13.61
CA PHE A 138 -12.28 3.03 -13.89
C PHE A 138 -12.11 1.90 -12.87
N VAL A 139 -10.88 1.60 -12.47
CA VAL A 139 -10.59 0.58 -11.43
C VAL A 139 -11.24 0.97 -10.10
N GLY A 140 -11.15 2.25 -9.70
CA GLY A 140 -11.83 2.77 -8.52
C GLY A 140 -13.36 2.70 -8.62
N LEU A 141 -13.92 3.10 -9.76
CA LEU A 141 -15.35 3.05 -10.01
C LEU A 141 -15.88 1.60 -9.99
N CYS A 142 -15.17 0.66 -10.62
CA CYS A 142 -15.52 -0.76 -10.56
C CYS A 142 -15.49 -1.30 -9.13
N SER A 143 -14.50 -0.91 -8.33
CA SER A 143 -14.41 -1.27 -6.91
C SER A 143 -15.59 -0.73 -6.11
N PHE A 144 -15.98 0.52 -6.35
CA PHE A 144 -17.14 1.15 -5.73
C PHE A 144 -18.46 0.46 -6.12
N LEU A 145 -18.66 0.16 -7.40
CA LEU A 145 -19.85 -0.53 -7.88
C LEU A 145 -19.93 -1.96 -7.31
N LEU A 146 -18.81 -2.67 -7.24
CA LEU A 146 -18.75 -4.00 -6.65
C LEU A 146 -19.07 -3.97 -5.15
N PHE A 147 -18.61 -2.95 -4.42
CA PHE A 147 -18.98 -2.71 -3.01
C PHE A 147 -20.50 -2.53 -2.85
N LEU A 148 -21.14 -1.71 -3.69
CA LEU A 148 -22.59 -1.51 -3.67
C LEU A 148 -23.37 -2.79 -4.00
N ILE A 149 -22.89 -3.57 -4.98
CA ILE A 149 -23.50 -4.87 -5.33
C ILE A 149 -23.36 -5.86 -4.16
N ALA A 150 -22.21 -5.90 -3.48
CA ALA A 150 -22.03 -6.74 -2.30
C ALA A 150 -22.99 -6.35 -1.16
N LEU A 151 -23.16 -5.05 -0.91
CA LEU A 151 -24.08 -4.53 0.11
C LEU A 151 -25.54 -4.89 -0.22
N THR A 152 -25.97 -4.62 -1.45
CA THR A 152 -27.34 -4.94 -1.91
C THR A 152 -27.59 -6.45 -1.96
N GLY A 153 -26.61 -7.24 -2.39
CA GLY A 153 -26.65 -8.70 -2.34
C GLY A 153 -26.82 -9.25 -0.93
N THR A 154 -26.14 -8.64 0.06
CA THR A 154 -26.32 -8.97 1.49
C THR A 154 -27.78 -8.78 1.91
N VAL A 155 -28.36 -7.61 1.61
CA VAL A 155 -29.76 -7.30 1.94
C VAL A 155 -30.73 -8.30 1.30
N LEU A 156 -30.48 -8.70 0.04
CA LEU A 156 -31.31 -9.68 -0.66
C LEU A 156 -31.23 -11.08 -0.03
N VAL A 157 -30.05 -11.53 0.37
CA VAL A 157 -29.86 -12.82 1.06
C VAL A 157 -30.59 -12.82 2.41
N VAL A 158 -30.48 -11.72 3.17
CA VAL A 158 -31.18 -11.55 4.46
C VAL A 158 -32.70 -11.60 4.28
N LYS A 159 -33.23 -10.92 3.26
CA LYS A 159 -34.67 -10.97 2.93
C LYS A 159 -35.10 -12.38 2.53
N ARG A 160 -34.32 -13.07 1.70
CA ARG A 160 -34.61 -14.46 1.27
C ARG A 160 -34.66 -15.43 2.45
N GLN A 161 -33.79 -15.24 3.44
CA GLN A 161 -33.72 -16.10 4.64
C GLN A 161 -34.60 -15.61 5.79
N ARG A 162 -35.43 -14.59 5.57
CA ARG A 162 -36.39 -14.03 6.54
C ARG A 162 -35.72 -13.65 7.87
N GLY A 163 -34.55 -13.00 7.81
CA GLY A 163 -33.90 -12.37 8.96
C GLY A 163 -32.40 -12.64 9.09
N ILE A 164 -31.70 -11.72 9.77
CA ILE A 164 -30.23 -11.73 9.96
C ILE A 164 -29.75 -12.98 10.71
N LYS A 165 -30.54 -13.46 11.69
CA LYS A 165 -30.22 -14.64 12.51
C LYS A 165 -30.19 -15.93 11.69
N ARG A 166 -30.86 -15.93 10.54
CA ARG A 166 -30.90 -17.07 9.62
C ARG A 166 -29.88 -16.96 8.50
N PHE A 167 -29.02 -15.94 8.47
CA PHE A 167 -28.04 -15.72 7.39
C PHE A 167 -27.15 -16.95 7.06
N PHE A 168 -26.83 -17.76 8.08
CA PHE A 168 -26.05 -19.00 7.95
C PHE A 168 -26.91 -20.27 7.89
N SER A 169 -28.24 -20.14 7.84
CA SER A 169 -29.15 -21.28 7.70
C SER A 169 -29.02 -21.93 6.31
N ARG A 170 -29.56 -23.15 6.22
CA ARG A 170 -29.50 -23.98 5.01
C ARG A 170 -30.17 -23.24 3.84
N VAL A 171 -29.42 -23.03 2.77
CA VAL A 171 -29.95 -22.41 1.54
C VAL A 171 -30.89 -23.40 0.86
N VAL A 172 -32.12 -22.98 0.59
CA VAL A 172 -33.07 -23.80 -0.17
C VAL A 172 -32.57 -23.93 -1.60
N ASN A 173 -32.38 -25.18 -2.05
CA ASN A 173 -31.86 -25.48 -3.37
C ASN A 173 -33.00 -25.41 -4.41
N GLU A 174 -33.25 -24.22 -4.93
CA GLU A 174 -34.25 -23.97 -5.99
C GLU A 174 -33.65 -24.21 -7.39
N SER A 175 -32.35 -23.99 -7.58
CA SER A 175 -31.59 -24.31 -8.80
C SER A 175 -30.09 -24.40 -8.52
N PHE A 176 -29.37 -25.27 -9.24
CA PHE A 176 -27.93 -25.52 -9.01
C PHE A 176 -27.08 -24.24 -9.07
N ASN A 177 -27.26 -23.43 -10.11
CA ASN A 177 -26.50 -22.19 -10.31
C ASN A 177 -26.79 -21.16 -9.21
N GLN A 178 -28.06 -20.97 -8.84
CA GLN A 178 -28.46 -20.01 -7.81
C GLN A 178 -28.02 -20.47 -6.42
N TYR A 179 -28.04 -21.78 -6.15
CA TYR A 179 -27.54 -22.35 -4.90
C TYR A 179 -26.05 -22.03 -4.74
N TRP A 180 -25.22 -22.37 -5.72
CA TRP A 180 -23.77 -22.13 -5.66
C TRP A 180 -23.43 -20.64 -5.65
N HIS A 181 -24.14 -19.81 -6.41
CA HIS A 181 -23.96 -18.36 -6.37
C HIS A 181 -24.20 -17.79 -4.96
N VAL A 182 -25.25 -18.23 -4.27
CA VAL A 182 -25.55 -17.76 -2.91
C VAL A 182 -24.59 -18.34 -1.88
N VAL A 183 -24.19 -19.61 -2.00
CA VAL A 183 -23.25 -20.25 -1.07
C VAL A 183 -21.86 -19.62 -1.18
N ILE A 184 -21.31 -19.53 -2.40
CA ILE A 184 -19.98 -18.93 -2.64
C ILE A 184 -20.03 -17.44 -2.34
N GLY A 185 -21.07 -16.73 -2.79
CA GLY A 185 -21.23 -15.29 -2.55
C GLY A 185 -21.32 -14.96 -1.05
N ARG A 186 -21.95 -15.82 -0.24
CA ARG A 186 -21.96 -15.66 1.22
C ARG A 186 -20.58 -15.89 1.85
N LEU A 187 -19.86 -16.90 1.38
CA LEU A 187 -18.51 -17.22 1.88
C LEU A 187 -17.52 -16.09 1.54
N SER A 188 -17.60 -15.57 0.32
CA SER A 188 -16.71 -14.50 -0.16
C SER A 188 -17.18 -13.09 0.23
N LEU A 189 -18.34 -12.93 0.87
CA LEU A 189 -18.93 -11.63 1.18
C LEU A 189 -18.00 -10.73 1.99
N ILE A 190 -17.45 -11.27 3.08
CA ILE A 190 -16.56 -10.53 3.98
C ILE A 190 -15.27 -10.12 3.24
N PRO A 191 -14.53 -11.05 2.59
CA PRO A 191 -13.38 -10.68 1.76
C PRO A 191 -13.70 -9.63 0.69
N ILE A 192 -14.82 -9.77 -0.03
CA ILE A 192 -15.22 -8.83 -1.09
C ILE A 192 -15.46 -7.44 -0.51
N ILE A 193 -16.18 -7.34 0.61
CA ILE A 193 -16.44 -6.05 1.26
C ILE A 193 -15.13 -5.37 1.66
N ILE A 194 -14.19 -6.12 2.26
CA ILE A 194 -12.89 -5.57 2.66
C ILE A 194 -12.11 -5.09 1.43
N ILE A 195 -11.94 -5.95 0.42
CA ILE A 195 -11.15 -5.64 -0.79
C ILE A 195 -11.74 -4.47 -1.58
N THR A 196 -13.07 -4.42 -1.69
CA THR A 196 -13.73 -3.33 -2.43
C THR A 196 -13.71 -2.02 -1.65
N ALA A 197 -13.89 -2.06 -0.33
CA ALA A 197 -13.74 -0.88 0.52
C ALA A 197 -12.31 -0.32 0.48
N THR A 198 -11.29 -1.18 0.56
CA THR A 198 -9.89 -0.74 0.44
C THR A 198 -9.58 -0.22 -0.96
N GLY A 199 -10.10 -0.86 -2.02
CA GLY A 199 -9.97 -0.37 -3.40
C GLY A 199 -10.58 1.03 -3.60
N VAL A 200 -11.76 1.28 -3.02
CA VAL A 200 -12.38 2.62 -3.03
C VAL A 200 -11.53 3.62 -2.25
N TYR A 201 -11.10 3.27 -1.04
CA TYR A 201 -10.26 4.13 -0.20
C TYR A 201 -8.97 4.55 -0.90
N LEU A 202 -8.21 3.58 -1.44
CA LEU A 202 -6.97 3.83 -2.16
C LEU A 202 -7.19 4.65 -3.44
N SER A 203 -8.35 4.50 -4.08
CA SER A 203 -8.72 5.33 -5.23
C SER A 203 -8.95 6.79 -4.81
N LEU A 204 -9.71 7.02 -3.73
CA LEU A 204 -9.95 8.36 -3.18
C LEU A 204 -8.65 9.04 -2.77
N GLU A 205 -7.76 8.30 -2.09
CA GLU A 205 -6.41 8.77 -1.74
C GLU A 205 -5.63 9.17 -2.99
N LYS A 206 -5.64 8.35 -4.04
CA LYS A 206 -4.89 8.62 -5.26
C LYS A 206 -5.39 9.84 -6.04
N PHE A 207 -6.65 10.21 -5.86
CA PHE A 207 -7.25 11.43 -6.42
C PHE A 207 -7.21 12.63 -5.46
N ASN A 208 -6.48 12.52 -4.33
CA ASN A 208 -6.37 13.56 -3.30
C ASN A 208 -7.74 14.04 -2.79
N LEU A 209 -8.71 13.13 -2.71
CA LEU A 209 -10.05 13.41 -2.19
C LEU A 209 -10.15 13.22 -0.68
N LEU A 210 -9.07 12.76 -0.04
CA LEU A 210 -8.95 12.59 1.40
C LEU A 210 -8.19 13.78 2.02
N PRO A 211 -8.53 14.19 3.26
CA PRO A 211 -7.82 15.28 3.93
C PRO A 211 -6.36 14.89 4.21
N GLU A 212 -5.42 15.73 3.80
CA GLU A 212 -4.01 15.56 4.11
C GLU A 212 -3.74 15.90 5.59
N LYS A 213 -3.14 14.97 6.31
CA LYS A 213 -2.71 15.19 7.69
C LYS A 213 -1.34 15.88 7.66
N ARG A 214 -1.33 17.21 7.52
CA ARG A 214 -0.08 18.00 7.55
C ARG A 214 0.33 18.23 9.01
N SER A 215 1.45 17.67 9.43
CA SER A 215 2.10 18.02 10.69
C SER A 215 2.88 19.33 10.49
N SER A 216 2.27 20.46 10.82
CA SER A 216 2.98 21.74 10.86
C SER A 216 3.94 21.74 12.05
N HIS A 217 5.24 21.75 11.79
CA HIS A 217 6.24 22.00 12.81
C HIS A 217 6.47 23.52 12.84
N HIS A 218 6.22 24.16 13.97
CA HIS A 218 6.58 25.56 14.16
C HIS A 218 8.02 25.61 14.64
N ILE A 219 8.94 25.92 13.73
CA ILE A 219 10.34 26.20 14.04
C ILE A 219 10.48 27.71 14.17
N ASN A 220 11.03 28.18 15.29
CA ASN A 220 11.35 29.60 15.46
C ASN A 220 12.77 29.85 14.94
N PHE A 221 12.90 30.33 13.72
CA PHE A 221 14.20 30.58 13.08
C PHE A 221 15.00 31.69 13.79
N ASP A 222 14.34 32.61 14.49
CA ASP A 222 14.99 33.72 15.20
C ASP A 222 15.76 33.26 16.46
N GLU A 223 15.53 32.04 16.94
CA GLU A 223 16.18 31.45 18.14
C GLU A 223 17.30 30.47 17.80
N LEU A 224 17.61 30.26 16.51
CA LEU A 224 18.68 29.35 16.08
C LEU A 224 20.06 29.96 16.34
N SER A 225 21.01 29.13 16.77
CA SER A 225 22.39 29.50 17.07
C SER A 225 23.35 28.50 16.45
N GLU A 226 24.44 28.98 15.85
CA GLU A 226 25.50 28.15 15.26
C GLU A 226 26.31 27.37 16.33
N GLU A 227 26.35 27.88 17.56
CA GLU A 227 27.13 27.28 18.65
C GLU A 227 26.25 26.90 19.85
N PRO A 228 26.55 25.77 20.52
CA PRO A 228 27.59 24.79 20.19
C PRO A 228 27.14 23.76 19.12
N ARG A 229 28.00 23.49 18.12
CA ARG A 229 27.79 22.43 17.12
C ARG A 229 27.88 21.06 17.78
N GLN A 230 26.86 20.23 17.59
CA GLN A 230 26.80 18.85 18.11
C GLN A 230 26.84 17.86 16.95
N GLU A 231 27.58 16.77 17.13
CA GLU A 231 27.59 15.67 16.16
C GLU A 231 26.26 14.93 16.17
N PRO A 232 25.69 14.56 15.01
CA PRO A 232 24.39 13.90 14.95
C PRO A 232 24.30 12.64 15.81
N SER A 233 25.37 11.85 15.88
CA SER A 233 25.45 10.63 16.69
C SER A 233 25.32 10.87 18.21
N THR A 234 25.47 12.12 18.67
CA THR A 234 25.42 12.48 20.11
C THR A 234 24.05 12.94 20.59
N PHE A 235 23.08 13.13 19.69
CA PHE A 235 21.73 13.53 20.09
C PHE A 235 21.09 12.47 20.98
N THR A 236 20.67 12.86 22.19
CA THR A 236 20.10 11.95 23.19
C THR A 236 18.89 11.18 22.66
N ILE A 237 18.12 11.79 21.75
CA ILE A 237 16.93 11.19 21.16
C ILE A 237 17.25 9.90 20.36
N PHE A 238 18.43 9.81 19.75
CA PHE A 238 18.85 8.64 18.97
C PHE A 238 19.28 7.44 19.82
N PHE A 239 19.53 7.64 21.11
CA PHE A 239 19.79 6.56 22.06
C PHE A 239 18.49 5.93 22.60
N PHE A 240 17.39 6.68 22.62
CA PHE A 240 16.12 6.20 23.16
C PHE A 240 15.33 5.35 22.16
N PHE A 241 15.45 5.63 20.86
CA PHE A 241 14.69 4.93 19.83
C PHE A 241 15.49 3.77 19.24
N SER A 242 14.85 2.60 19.17
CA SER A 242 15.36 1.47 18.39
C SER A 242 15.11 1.70 16.90
N LEU A 243 15.98 1.14 16.06
CA LEU A 243 15.87 1.30 14.61
C LEU A 243 14.55 0.72 14.06
N SER A 244 13.95 -0.24 14.77
CA SER A 244 12.63 -0.80 14.41
C SER A 244 11.47 0.19 14.47
N GLU A 245 11.60 1.27 15.27
CA GLU A 245 10.59 2.32 15.42
C GLU A 245 10.75 3.45 14.40
N VAL A 246 11.93 3.53 13.78
CA VAL A 246 12.25 4.53 12.77
C VAL A 246 11.69 4.13 11.41
N LYS A 247 11.17 5.11 10.69
CA LYS A 247 10.75 4.99 9.29
C LYS A 247 11.81 5.58 8.37
N SER A 248 12.18 6.84 8.59
CA SER A 248 13.27 7.50 7.87
C SER A 248 13.99 8.49 8.78
N LEU A 249 15.27 8.68 8.50
CA LEU A 249 16.14 9.71 9.03
C LEU A 249 16.79 10.41 7.83
N GLU A 250 16.30 11.61 7.53
CA GLU A 250 16.83 12.48 6.47
C GLU A 250 17.81 13.45 7.11
N PHE A 251 19.02 13.55 6.54
CA PHE A 251 20.06 14.46 6.99
C PHE A 251 19.89 15.85 6.36
N SER A 252 20.44 16.87 7.01
CA SER A 252 20.52 18.20 6.42
C SER A 252 21.35 18.15 5.14
N PHE A 253 20.94 18.93 4.14
CA PHE A 253 21.63 19.07 2.87
C PHE A 253 22.80 20.06 2.96
N SER A 254 22.72 21.05 3.84
CA SER A 254 23.79 22.01 4.10
C SER A 254 24.17 22.06 5.58
N GLU A 255 25.26 22.79 5.86
CA GLU A 255 25.69 23.12 7.22
C GLU A 255 24.97 24.35 7.80
N ASP A 256 23.99 24.90 7.08
CA ASP A 256 23.26 26.10 7.50
C ASP A 256 22.38 25.77 8.72
N ILE A 257 22.28 26.71 9.67
CA ILE A 257 21.48 26.53 10.89
C ILE A 257 19.97 26.32 10.63
N GLU A 258 19.50 26.78 9.48
CA GLU A 258 18.10 26.66 9.07
C GLU A 258 17.78 25.26 8.54
N ASP A 259 18.81 24.48 8.17
CA ASP A 259 18.66 23.12 7.67
C ASP A 259 18.65 22.13 8.84
N TYR A 260 17.78 21.11 8.75
CA TYR A 260 17.44 20.26 9.89
C TYR A 260 17.34 18.78 9.52
N PHE A 261 17.73 17.94 10.48
CA PHE A 261 17.48 16.51 10.42
C PHE A 261 15.99 16.22 10.58
N THR A 262 15.46 15.33 9.74
CA THR A 262 14.07 14.89 9.86
C THR A 262 14.02 13.42 10.26
N LEU A 263 13.66 13.15 11.51
CA LEU A 263 13.36 11.81 12.01
C LEU A 263 11.86 11.53 11.91
N LYS A 264 11.46 10.56 11.08
CA LYS A 264 10.10 10.05 10.98
C LYS A 264 10.00 8.70 11.68
N LEU A 265 9.03 8.54 12.57
CA LEU A 265 8.78 7.28 13.28
C LEU A 265 7.62 6.53 12.64
N LYS A 266 7.54 5.21 12.83
CA LYS A 266 6.41 4.41 12.32
C LYS A 266 5.08 4.78 12.97
N SER A 267 5.11 5.31 14.19
CA SER A 267 3.91 5.63 14.99
C SER A 267 3.39 7.06 14.82
N LYS A 268 4.20 7.98 14.27
CA LYS A 268 3.89 9.42 14.20
C LYS A 268 4.46 10.08 12.96
#